data_AF-A0A972ZNH9-F1
#
_entry.id   AF-A0A972ZNH9-F1
#
_cell.length_a   1.000
_cell.length_b   1.000
_cell.length_c   1.000
_cell.angle_alpha   90.00
_cell.angle_beta   90.00
_cell.angle_gamma   90.00
#
_symmetry.space_group_name_H-M   'P 1'
#
loop_
_entity.id
_entity.type
_entity.pdbx_description
1 polymer ?
#
loop_
_entity_poly.entity_id
_entity_poly.type
_entity_poly.pdbx_seq_one_letter_code
_entity_poly.pdbx_strand_id
1 'polypeptide(L)'
;MKTEDFIGAWRLAGFKLIDDQGAESEPWLEGSDGMLVYSADGYMSAIIATVDEANGSPKHMAYCGPFEVEDDKVIHHVVMSSEPTLVGRPQTRFTEFDGTILTLSSSPSIYGGPNSKALLSWQRAD
;
A
#
# COMPACT_ATOMS: atom_id res chain seq x y z
N MET A 1 14.35 -2.66 -9.14
CA MET A 1 14.63 -1.65 -8.09
C MET A 1 15.55 -2.26 -7.06
N LYS A 2 16.13 -1.46 -6.17
CA LYS A 2 16.97 -1.94 -5.05
C LYS A 2 16.44 -1.43 -3.72
N THR A 3 16.80 -2.08 -2.61
CA THR A 3 16.33 -1.74 -1.26
C THR A 3 16.49 -0.26 -0.93
N GLU A 4 17.59 0.36 -1.34
CA GLU A 4 17.88 1.78 -1.09
C GLU A 4 16.86 2.72 -1.71
N ASP A 5 16.20 2.32 -2.80
CA ASP A 5 15.19 3.13 -3.48
C ASP A 5 13.94 3.30 -2.59
N PHE A 6 13.66 2.34 -1.70
CA PHE A 6 12.50 2.33 -0.81
C PHE A 6 12.77 3.03 0.53
N ILE A 7 14.02 3.11 0.99
CA ILE A 7 14.34 3.62 2.33
C ILE A 7 13.87 5.06 2.51
N GLY A 8 13.09 5.29 3.57
CA GLY A 8 12.52 6.59 3.92
C GLY A 8 11.06 6.50 4.32
N ALA A 9 10.49 7.68 4.56
CA ALA A 9 9.07 7.86 4.77
C ALA A 9 8.39 8.28 3.47
N TRP A 10 7.15 7.83 3.29
CA TRP A 10 6.35 8.05 2.11
C TRP A 10 4.91 8.36 2.51
N ARG A 11 4.35 9.44 2.00
CA ARG A 11 2.96 9.84 2.20
C ARG A 11 2.07 9.30 1.10
N LEU A 12 0.87 8.89 1.47
CA LEU A 12 -0.13 8.46 0.51
C LEU A 12 -0.49 9.65 -0.41
N ALA A 13 -0.28 9.48 -1.70
CA ALA A 13 -0.61 10.46 -2.74
C ALA A 13 -1.85 10.06 -3.55
N GLY A 14 -2.25 8.78 -3.51
CA GLY A 14 -3.46 8.32 -4.18
C GLY A 14 -3.75 6.84 -3.94
N PHE A 15 -5.01 6.48 -4.11
CA PHE A 15 -5.50 5.11 -4.09
C PHE A 15 -6.54 4.92 -5.19
N LYS A 16 -6.36 3.87 -5.99
CA LYS A 16 -7.30 3.45 -7.04
C LYS A 16 -7.58 1.96 -6.95
N LEU A 17 -8.83 1.58 -7.21
CA LEU A 17 -9.20 0.21 -7.50
C LEU A 17 -9.43 0.06 -9.00
N ILE A 18 -8.94 -1.02 -9.57
CA ILE A 18 -9.23 -1.42 -10.95
C ILE A 18 -10.04 -2.70 -10.87
N ASP A 19 -11.23 -2.72 -11.46
CA ASP A 19 -12.08 -3.92 -11.49
C ASP A 19 -11.60 -4.94 -12.54
N ASP A 20 -12.36 -6.03 -12.69
CA ASP A 20 -12.02 -7.11 -13.62
C ASP A 20 -12.18 -6.73 -15.11
N GLN A 21 -12.89 -5.64 -15.41
CA GLN A 21 -13.05 -5.07 -16.75
C GLN A 21 -12.01 -3.98 -17.05
N GLY A 22 -11.14 -3.66 -16.08
CA GLY A 22 -10.17 -2.59 -16.19
C GLY A 22 -10.74 -1.20 -15.92
N ALA A 23 -11.97 -1.10 -15.41
CA ALA A 23 -12.52 0.18 -15.00
C ALA A 23 -11.88 0.64 -13.69
N GLU A 24 -11.36 1.86 -13.70
CA GLU A 24 -10.83 2.49 -12.50
C GLU A 24 -11.98 3.05 -11.65
N SER A 25 -11.92 2.84 -10.34
CA SER A 25 -12.73 3.60 -9.40
C SER A 25 -12.41 5.08 -9.55
N GLU A 26 -13.38 5.95 -9.24
CA GLU A 26 -13.10 7.37 -9.04
C GLU A 26 -11.91 7.52 -8.08
N PRO A 27 -10.95 8.42 -8.36
CA PRO A 27 -9.82 8.62 -7.49
C PRO A 27 -10.30 9.11 -6.12
N TRP A 28 -9.68 8.55 -5.08
CA TRP A 28 -9.57 9.09 -3.74
C TRP A 28 -10.86 9.62 -3.07
N LEU A 29 -11.34 8.90 -2.05
CA LEU A 29 -12.25 9.47 -1.06
C LEU A 29 -11.53 10.62 -0.34
N GLU A 30 -11.98 11.85 -0.59
CA GLU A 30 -11.47 13.08 0.04
C GLU A 30 -11.33 12.88 1.56
N GLY A 31 -10.13 13.10 2.10
CA GLY A 31 -9.82 12.89 3.52
C GLY A 31 -9.12 11.56 3.86
N SER A 32 -8.82 10.70 2.88
CA SER A 32 -7.96 9.54 3.11
C SER A 32 -6.48 9.95 3.17
N ASP A 33 -5.72 9.37 4.10
CA ASP A 33 -4.30 9.70 4.34
C ASP A 33 -3.53 8.43 4.73
N GLY A 34 -2.21 8.46 4.67
CA GLY A 34 -1.40 7.31 5.03
C GLY A 34 0.09 7.59 5.03
N MET A 35 0.81 6.72 5.75
CA MET A 35 2.25 6.72 5.81
C MET A 35 2.77 5.31 5.55
N LEU A 36 3.81 5.22 4.74
CA LEU A 36 4.62 4.03 4.53
C LEU A 36 6.05 4.38 4.87
N VAL A 37 6.67 3.61 5.73
CA VAL A 37 8.07 3.79 6.13
C VAL A 37 8.81 2.51 5.85
N TYR A 38 9.93 2.61 5.14
CA TYR A 38 10.93 1.55 5.03
C TYR A 38 12.20 2.01 5.73
N SER A 39 12.66 1.23 6.71
CA SER A 39 13.87 1.51 7.47
C SER A 39 15.07 0.74 6.92
N ALA A 40 16.25 1.33 7.10
CA ALA A 40 17.50 0.78 6.57
C ALA A 40 17.91 -0.57 7.18
N ASP A 41 17.31 -0.95 8.31
CA ASP A 41 17.48 -2.25 8.97
C ASP A 41 16.53 -3.34 8.46
N GLY A 42 15.80 -3.08 7.36
CA GLY A 42 15.03 -4.10 6.65
C GLY A 42 13.59 -4.29 7.16
N TYR A 43 13.05 -3.31 7.87
CA TYR A 43 11.66 -3.31 8.34
C TYR A 43 10.81 -2.25 7.62
N MET A 44 9.52 -2.51 7.59
CA MET A 44 8.53 -1.58 7.10
C MET A 44 7.39 -1.39 8.10
N SER A 45 6.74 -0.23 8.03
CA SER A 45 5.40 -0.01 8.61
C SER A 45 4.52 0.74 7.61
N ALA A 46 3.27 0.33 7.47
CA ALA A 46 2.28 0.99 6.65
C ALA A 46 1.04 1.28 7.49
N ILE A 47 0.52 2.50 7.40
CA ILE A 47 -0.80 2.88 7.92
C ILE A 47 -1.54 3.63 6.84
N ILE A 48 -2.78 3.23 6.59
CA ILE A 48 -3.69 3.88 5.66
C ILE A 48 -4.99 4.12 6.41
N ALA A 49 -5.46 5.36 6.41
CA ALA A 49 -6.77 5.75 6.89
C ALA A 49 -7.63 6.14 5.68
N THR A 50 -8.80 5.52 5.56
CA THR A 50 -9.82 5.88 4.58
C THR A 50 -11.05 6.42 5.28
N VAL A 51 -11.72 7.38 4.65
CA VAL A 51 -13.00 7.90 5.14
C VAL A 51 -14.08 6.87 4.80
N ASP A 52 -14.81 6.39 5.81
CA ASP A 52 -16.01 5.56 5.59
C ASP A 52 -17.22 6.48 5.39
N GLU A 53 -17.62 6.69 4.14
CA GLU A 53 -18.76 7.56 3.79
C GLU A 53 -20.08 7.11 4.41
N ALA A 54 -20.25 5.82 4.72
CA ALA A 54 -21.51 5.28 5.23
C ALA A 54 -21.72 5.53 6.72
N ASN A 55 -20.64 5.53 7.51
CA ASN A 55 -20.72 5.54 8.98
C ASN A 55 -19.96 6.71 9.63
N GLY A 56 -19.19 7.49 8.87
CA GLY A 56 -18.42 8.64 9.37
C GLY A 56 -17.22 8.28 10.27
N SER A 57 -16.97 6.99 10.53
CA SER A 57 -15.82 6.51 11.29
C SER A 57 -14.65 6.19 10.34
N PRO A 58 -13.44 6.76 10.54
CA PRO A 58 -12.29 6.43 9.71
C PRO A 58 -11.94 4.93 9.84
N LYS A 59 -11.89 4.25 8.70
CA LYS A 59 -11.34 2.89 8.62
C LYS A 59 -9.84 3.01 8.49
N HIS A 60 -9.11 2.35 9.36
CA HIS A 60 -7.65 2.32 9.28
C HIS A 60 -7.16 0.88 9.15
N MET A 61 -6.16 0.70 8.30
CA MET A 61 -5.38 -0.52 8.22
C MET A 61 -3.93 -0.16 8.51
N ALA A 62 -3.38 -0.75 9.57
CA ALA A 62 -1.99 -0.60 9.94
C ALA A 62 -1.34 -1.98 10.01
N TYR A 63 -0.15 -2.11 9.44
CA TYR A 63 0.64 -3.34 9.54
C TYR A 63 2.13 -3.05 9.44
N CYS A 64 2.95 -3.96 9.95
CA CYS A 64 4.40 -3.85 9.90
C CYS A 64 5.09 -5.22 9.91
N GLY A 65 6.38 -5.19 9.57
CA GLY A 65 7.26 -6.34 9.60
C GLY A 65 8.45 -6.20 8.66
N PRO A 66 9.25 -7.26 8.48
CA PRO A 66 10.36 -7.25 7.53
C PRO A 66 9.87 -7.02 6.09
N PHE A 67 10.74 -6.49 5.24
CA PHE A 67 10.48 -6.46 3.80
C PHE A 67 11.66 -6.96 2.98
N GLU A 68 11.35 -7.40 1.77
CA GLU A 68 12.30 -7.81 0.74
C GLU A 68 11.98 -7.07 -0.55
N VAL A 69 13.00 -6.65 -1.29
CA VAL A 69 12.86 -6.06 -2.62
C VAL A 69 13.43 -7.04 -3.64
N GLU A 70 12.60 -7.38 -4.63
CA GLU A 70 12.99 -8.08 -5.84
C GLU A 70 12.77 -7.15 -7.04
N ASP A 71 13.32 -7.49 -8.21
CA ASP A 71 13.43 -6.61 -9.39
C ASP A 71 12.24 -5.67 -9.63
N ASP A 72 11.01 -6.20 -9.66
CA ASP A 72 9.76 -5.48 -9.96
C ASP A 72 8.74 -5.49 -8.81
N LYS A 73 9.14 -5.91 -7.60
CA LYS A 73 8.23 -6.04 -6.47
C LYS A 73 8.91 -5.82 -5.12
N VAL A 74 8.10 -5.40 -4.15
CA VAL A 74 8.43 -5.42 -2.73
C VAL A 74 7.49 -6.38 -2.01
N ILE A 75 8.03 -7.19 -1.10
CA ILE A 75 7.28 -8.16 -0.32
C ILE A 75 7.28 -7.70 1.13
N HIS A 76 6.09 -7.44 1.69
CA HIS A 76 5.95 -7.16 3.12
C HIS A 76 5.65 -8.45 3.89
N HIS A 77 6.52 -8.83 4.83
CA HIS A 77 6.31 -9.96 5.72
C HIS A 77 5.57 -9.49 6.96
N VAL A 78 4.24 -9.54 6.91
CA VAL A 78 3.38 -8.98 7.96
C VAL A 78 3.50 -9.78 9.26
N VAL A 79 4.05 -9.18 10.31
CA VAL A 79 4.16 -9.79 11.65
C VAL A 79 3.19 -9.19 12.66
N MET A 80 2.75 -7.94 12.44
CA MET A 80 1.70 -7.28 13.22
C MET A 80 0.76 -6.52 12.29
N SER A 81 -0.53 -6.56 12.57
CA SER A 81 -1.57 -5.93 11.73
C SER A 81 -2.83 -5.62 12.54
N SER A 82 -3.52 -4.53 12.22
CA SER A 82 -4.88 -4.24 12.69
C SER A 82 -5.94 -5.11 11.99
N GLU A 83 -5.58 -5.74 10.87
CA GLU A 83 -6.35 -6.78 10.18
C GLU A 83 -5.71 -8.14 10.47
N PRO A 84 -6.28 -8.96 11.40
CA PRO A 84 -5.66 -10.20 11.85
C PRO A 84 -5.39 -11.21 10.73
N THR A 85 -6.20 -11.18 9.66
CA THR A 85 -6.06 -12.14 8.55
C THR A 85 -4.80 -11.94 7.71
N LEU A 86 -4.11 -10.79 7.84
CA LEU A 86 -2.84 -10.51 7.16
C LEU A 86 -1.62 -11.07 7.89
N VAL A 87 -1.71 -11.33 9.20
CA VAL A 87 -0.56 -11.76 10.01
C VAL A 87 -0.03 -13.10 9.50
N GLY A 88 1.29 -13.17 9.28
CA GLY A 88 1.98 -14.34 8.74
C GLY A 88 1.81 -14.55 7.24
N ARG A 89 1.14 -13.63 6.52
CA ARG A 89 0.94 -13.72 5.07
C ARG A 89 1.79 -12.67 4.34
N PRO A 90 2.78 -13.10 3.53
CA PRO A 90 3.52 -12.19 2.68
C PRO A 90 2.59 -11.39 1.77
N GLN A 91 2.83 -10.10 1.70
CA GLN A 91 2.09 -9.17 0.85
C GLN A 91 3.01 -8.72 -0.28
N THR A 92 2.91 -9.40 -1.42
CA THR A 92 3.62 -8.99 -2.64
C THR A 92 2.97 -7.73 -3.21
N ARG A 93 3.80 -6.73 -3.51
CA ARG A 93 3.40 -5.48 -4.16
C ARG A 93 4.28 -5.26 -5.37
N PHE A 94 3.70 -5.20 -6.56
CA PHE A 94 4.45 -4.81 -7.76
C PHE A 94 4.73 -3.31 -7.71
N THR A 95 5.90 -2.93 -8.18
CA THR A 95 6.46 -1.59 -7.96
C THR A 95 6.67 -0.89 -9.29
N GLU A 96 6.15 0.33 -9.39
CA GLU A 96 6.47 1.28 -10.46
C GLU A 96 6.99 2.57 -9.82
N PHE A 97 8.06 3.15 -10.37
CA PHE A 97 8.65 4.38 -9.87
C PHE A 97 8.91 5.34 -11.03
N ASP A 98 8.30 6.52 -10.97
CA ASP A 98 8.42 7.56 -12.01
C ASP A 98 9.47 8.64 -11.70
N GLY A 99 10.23 8.46 -10.61
CA GLY A 99 11.20 9.41 -10.08
C GLY A 99 10.69 10.23 -8.90
N THR A 100 9.37 10.40 -8.76
CA THR A 100 8.75 11.19 -7.67
C THR A 100 7.74 10.36 -6.88
N ILE A 101 7.00 9.50 -7.56
CA ILE A 101 5.92 8.68 -7.02
C ILE A 101 6.31 7.20 -7.12
N LEU A 102 6.21 6.51 -5.99
CA LEU A 102 6.25 5.06 -5.90
C LEU A 102 4.82 4.53 -5.94
N THR A 103 4.47 3.77 -6.98
CA THR A 103 3.18 3.07 -7.06
C THR A 103 3.38 1.62 -6.66
N LEU A 104 2.63 1.19 -5.65
CA LEU A 104 2.55 -0.19 -5.17
C LEU A 104 1.22 -0.79 -5.60
N SER A 105 1.24 -1.92 -6.30
CA SER A 105 0.03 -2.61 -6.72
C SER A 105 -0.09 -4.04 -6.24
N SER A 106 -1.32 -4.50 -6.02
CA SER A 106 -1.63 -5.88 -5.63
C SER A 106 -2.75 -6.46 -6.46
N SER A 107 -2.65 -7.74 -6.82
CA SER A 107 -3.69 -8.51 -7.51
C SER A 107 -3.78 -9.93 -6.91
N PRO A 108 -4.96 -10.39 -6.47
CA PRO A 108 -6.20 -9.63 -6.31
C PRO A 108 -6.09 -8.60 -5.18
N SER A 109 -6.82 -7.48 -5.29
CA SER A 109 -6.93 -6.50 -4.21
C SER A 109 -7.67 -7.09 -3.00
N ILE A 110 -7.23 -6.73 -1.79
CA ILE A 110 -7.97 -7.05 -0.56
C ILE A 110 -9.19 -6.12 -0.36
N TYR A 111 -9.23 -5.00 -1.08
CA TYR A 111 -10.30 -4.00 -1.01
C TYR A 111 -11.28 -4.11 -2.18
N GLY A 112 -10.90 -4.78 -3.27
CA GLY A 112 -11.76 -5.02 -4.41
C GLY A 112 -12.22 -6.46 -4.48
N GLY A 113 -13.19 -6.73 -5.34
CA GLY A 113 -13.68 -8.09 -5.59
C GLY A 113 -12.61 -9.01 -6.21
N PRO A 114 -12.95 -10.28 -6.45
CA PRO A 114 -12.09 -11.20 -7.21
C PRO A 114 -11.57 -10.55 -8.50
N ASN A 115 -10.30 -10.76 -8.83
CA ASN A 115 -9.60 -10.22 -10.02
C ASN A 115 -9.41 -8.69 -10.07
N SER A 116 -9.78 -7.96 -9.02
CA SER A 116 -9.49 -6.53 -8.94
C SER A 116 -8.01 -6.26 -8.61
N LYS A 117 -7.53 -5.05 -8.94
CA LYS A 117 -6.21 -4.55 -8.55
C LYS A 117 -6.37 -3.33 -7.65
N ALA A 118 -5.51 -3.22 -6.65
CA ALA A 118 -5.33 -1.97 -5.91
C ALA A 118 -4.02 -1.32 -6.35
N LEU A 119 -4.06 -0.01 -6.58
CA LEU A 119 -2.88 0.81 -6.87
C LEU A 119 -2.80 1.90 -5.79
N LEU A 120 -1.71 1.89 -5.01
CA LEU A 120 -1.41 2.91 -4.02
C LEU A 120 -0.22 3.71 -4.51
N SER A 121 -0.41 5.00 -4.72
CA SER A 121 0.65 5.94 -5.09
C SER A 121 1.18 6.61 -3.83
N TRP A 122 2.50 6.62 -3.68
CA TRP A 122 3.21 7.11 -2.52
C TRP A 122 4.24 8.14 -2.95
N GLN A 123 4.16 9.34 -2.36
CA GLN A 123 5.16 10.38 -2.56
C GLN A 123 6.16 10.33 -1.41
N ARG A 124 7.45 10.51 -1.69
CA ARG A 124 8.47 10.62 -0.64
C ARG A 124 8.11 11.77 0.31
N ALA A 125 8.15 11.52 1.61
CA ALA A 125 7.93 12.56 2.62
C ALA A 125 9.16 13.47 2.71
N ASP A 126 8.93 14.77 2.85
CA ASP A 126 9.97 15.79 3.04
C ASP A 126 10.71 15.65 4.38
#